data_AF-A0A0U5JFY3-F1
#
_entry.id   AF-A0A0U5JFY3-F1
#
_cell.length_a   1.000
_cell.length_b   1.000
_cell.length_c   1.000
_cell.angle_alpha   90.00
_cell.angle_beta   90.00
_cell.angle_gamma   90.00
#
_symmetry.space_group_name_H-M   'P 1'
#
loop_
_entity.id
_entity.type
_entity.pdbx_description
1 polymer ?
#
loop_
_entity_poly.entity_id
_entity_poly.type
_entity_poly.pdbx_seq_one_letter_code
_entity_poly.pdbx_strand_id
1 'polypeptide(L)'
;MEYLNSWFSSSSSQPSYSEQDFDNDIHQISQFPENSAAQIKVIGNRLSRTDEGLATWSYGYLMGTTLDGTVAHIRDRVLGRSEEKFNTDYGAIEQKLRSSNFKAKEFRVHLKILENDLIQDLKLLEGMNRITHTYQSRYAQTSHKGIEELNDVKKNLANRVQGEMSKYLELVEVFKNRQNQVDLTQSILFADKALTKHTSSAPQGDLEAYCYHYNREIHPKQAGILINQGKELINAVLNDNITKVSNNPAEAEKQMTALTWALMDHALKHNQGYDEGTFAIKDSAAKLHSFLMTHPGCYSRPSTHYVGRSPKSHHGIDVFSNQMPANKRTLLFELITQQDGSTLLFIKPENFSADLTIPYDAVMHGYEVIVAQYNKVFQPGSDDLPNMRKERVPVESLKAFEEILKQLEENDFKKMNANLFKNPIFQTENPIKNAKLYGIAFMKAYVDAVSQLEILPASLDMTRFNKSLAGLDHLDQRTGREVFIESFTV
;
A
#
# COMPACT_ATOMS: atom_id res chain seq x y z
N MET A 1 -5.09 -56.43 16.07
CA MET A 1 -6.15 -55.74 15.30
C MET A 1 -7.37 -55.41 16.17
N GLU A 2 -7.74 -56.23 17.16
CA GLU A 2 -8.88 -55.93 18.05
C GLU A 2 -8.60 -54.88 19.15
N TYR A 3 -7.33 -54.66 19.53
CA TYR A 3 -6.94 -53.65 20.54
C TYR A 3 -6.95 -52.19 20.05
N LEU A 4 -7.07 -51.94 18.74
CA LEU A 4 -7.17 -50.59 18.19
C LEU A 4 -8.61 -50.10 18.04
N ASN A 5 -9.59 -51.00 18.05
CA ASN A 5 -11.00 -50.63 17.87
C ASN A 5 -11.67 -50.13 19.16
N SER A 6 -11.13 -50.46 20.35
CA SER A 6 -11.71 -50.00 21.63
C SER A 6 -11.38 -48.54 21.99
N TRP A 7 -10.51 -47.87 21.22
CA TRP A 7 -10.20 -46.44 21.40
C TRP A 7 -11.15 -45.51 20.61
N PHE A 8 -11.93 -46.03 19.67
CA PHE A 8 -12.76 -45.23 18.77
C PHE A 8 -14.27 -45.25 19.10
N SER A 9 -14.68 -45.93 20.18
CA SER A 9 -16.11 -46.08 20.53
C SER A 9 -16.55 -45.35 21.81
N SER A 10 -15.74 -44.43 22.35
CA SER A 10 -16.27 -43.45 23.30
C SER A 10 -16.91 -42.32 22.51
N SER A 11 -18.20 -42.06 22.75
CA SER A 11 -18.89 -40.82 22.37
C SER A 11 -18.24 -39.64 23.11
N SER A 12 -17.03 -39.28 22.70
CA SER A 12 -16.31 -38.11 23.18
C SER A 12 -17.05 -36.91 22.62
N SER A 13 -17.68 -36.13 23.50
CA SER A 13 -18.03 -34.74 23.20
C SER A 13 -16.81 -34.09 22.57
N GLN A 14 -16.86 -33.86 21.25
CA GLN A 14 -15.80 -33.17 20.54
C GLN A 14 -15.56 -31.85 21.29
N PRO A 15 -14.30 -31.53 21.68
CA PRO A 15 -14.01 -30.29 22.39
C PRO A 15 -14.61 -29.10 21.64
N SER A 16 -15.23 -28.16 22.35
CA SER A 16 -15.78 -26.96 21.73
C SER A 16 -14.67 -26.19 21.00
N TYR A 17 -14.87 -25.86 19.74
CA TYR A 17 -13.94 -25.02 18.97
C TYR A 17 -13.97 -23.59 19.54
N SER A 18 -12.93 -23.20 20.27
CA SER A 18 -12.88 -21.93 21.01
C SER A 18 -12.46 -20.76 20.12
N GLU A 19 -12.59 -19.52 20.61
CA GLU A 19 -12.04 -18.34 19.91
C GLU A 19 -10.51 -18.44 19.76
N GLN A 20 -9.84 -18.98 20.77
CA GLN A 20 -8.39 -19.19 20.73
C GLN A 20 -7.98 -20.22 19.67
N ASP A 21 -8.79 -21.26 19.46
CA ASP A 21 -8.56 -22.23 18.38
C ASP A 21 -8.74 -21.57 17.00
N PHE A 22 -9.78 -20.73 16.87
CA PHE A 22 -10.01 -19.95 15.66
C PHE A 22 -8.84 -19.02 15.34
N ASP A 23 -8.41 -18.19 16.30
CA ASP A 23 -7.27 -17.27 16.13
C ASP A 23 -5.98 -18.01 15.76
N ASN A 24 -5.72 -19.16 16.40
CA ASN A 24 -4.59 -20.01 16.03
C ASN A 24 -4.69 -20.47 14.57
N ASP A 25 -5.85 -20.94 14.14
CA ASP A 25 -6.03 -21.49 12.80
C ASP A 25 -5.90 -20.41 11.73
N ILE A 26 -6.45 -19.21 11.98
CA ILE A 26 -6.20 -18.02 11.17
C ILE A 26 -4.70 -17.75 11.07
N HIS A 27 -3.98 -17.78 12.19
CA HIS A 27 -2.53 -17.53 12.22
C HIS A 27 -1.76 -18.58 11.40
N GLN A 28 -2.05 -19.87 11.57
CA GLN A 28 -1.36 -20.95 10.85
C GLN A 28 -1.53 -20.83 9.32
N ILE A 29 -2.73 -20.49 8.85
CA ILE A 29 -3.03 -20.32 7.42
C ILE A 29 -2.40 -19.02 6.90
N SER A 30 -2.71 -17.88 7.54
CA SER A 30 -2.30 -16.56 7.06
C SER A 30 -0.79 -16.31 7.07
N GLN A 31 -0.04 -17.06 7.89
CA GLN A 31 1.42 -17.00 7.96
C GLN A 31 2.11 -18.17 7.26
N PHE A 32 1.37 -19.01 6.51
CA PHE A 32 1.96 -20.15 5.83
C PHE A 32 3.05 -19.70 4.84
N PRO A 33 4.31 -20.17 4.95
CA PRO A 33 5.42 -19.64 4.15
C PRO A 33 5.44 -20.21 2.72
N GLU A 34 6.10 -19.52 1.80
CA GLU A 34 6.43 -20.03 0.46
C GLU A 34 7.68 -20.93 0.53
N ASN A 35 7.54 -22.04 1.23
CA ASN A 35 8.61 -22.99 1.44
C ASN A 35 8.13 -24.39 1.04
N SER A 36 8.84 -25.03 0.11
CA SER A 36 8.53 -26.38 -0.38
C SER A 36 8.57 -27.45 0.72
N ALA A 37 9.15 -27.16 1.89
CA ALA A 37 9.18 -28.01 3.06
C ALA A 37 7.98 -27.81 4.01
N ALA A 38 7.24 -26.70 3.88
CA ALA A 38 6.18 -26.34 4.82
C ALA A 38 4.96 -27.26 4.73
N GLN A 39 4.33 -27.54 5.87
CA GLN A 39 3.16 -28.41 5.98
C GLN A 39 2.16 -27.86 6.98
N ILE A 40 0.87 -28.09 6.72
CA ILE A 40 -0.22 -27.78 7.64
C ILE A 40 -1.15 -29.00 7.77
N LYS A 41 -1.60 -29.29 8.99
CA LYS A 41 -2.61 -30.33 9.24
C LYS A 41 -3.44 -30.04 10.47
N VAL A 42 -4.52 -30.81 10.63
CA VAL A 42 -5.34 -30.82 11.85
C VAL A 42 -4.69 -31.69 12.93
N ILE A 43 -4.56 -31.16 14.14
CA ILE A 43 -4.15 -31.89 15.35
C ILE A 43 -5.18 -31.61 16.44
N GLY A 44 -5.98 -32.61 16.80
CA GLY A 44 -7.14 -32.40 17.67
C GLY A 44 -8.18 -31.55 16.95
N ASN A 45 -8.50 -30.37 17.51
CA ASN A 45 -9.50 -29.44 16.94
C ASN A 45 -8.88 -28.15 16.39
N ARG A 46 -7.59 -28.17 16.07
CA ARG A 46 -6.86 -27.00 15.57
C ARG A 46 -5.90 -27.37 14.46
N LEU A 47 -5.51 -26.38 13.67
CA LEU A 47 -4.43 -26.47 12.72
C LEU A 47 -3.07 -26.34 13.42
N SER A 48 -2.10 -27.07 12.88
CA SER A 48 -0.70 -26.98 13.26
C SER A 48 0.15 -26.95 11.99
N ARG A 49 1.17 -26.08 11.98
CA ARG A 49 2.11 -25.90 10.88
C ARG A 49 3.52 -26.32 11.28
N THR A 50 4.30 -26.81 10.33
CA THR A 50 5.76 -26.93 10.41
C THR A 50 6.40 -26.38 9.14
N ASP A 51 7.59 -25.78 9.29
CA ASP A 51 8.34 -25.17 8.19
C ASP A 51 9.62 -25.99 7.86
N GLU A 52 9.92 -27.04 8.63
CA GLU A 52 11.21 -27.75 8.65
C GLU A 52 11.26 -29.06 7.81
N GLY A 53 10.20 -29.40 7.08
CA GLY A 53 10.20 -30.51 6.12
C GLY A 53 9.75 -31.88 6.63
N LEU A 54 9.70 -32.86 5.73
CA LEU A 54 9.04 -34.17 5.88
C LEU A 54 9.60 -35.04 7.03
N ALA A 55 10.86 -34.85 7.44
CA ALA A 55 11.53 -35.73 8.39
C ALA A 55 10.90 -35.70 9.80
N THR A 56 10.26 -34.59 10.18
CA THR A 56 9.59 -34.44 11.47
C THR A 56 8.12 -34.90 11.43
N TRP A 57 7.53 -35.09 10.23
CA TRP A 57 6.08 -35.22 10.03
C TRP A 57 5.63 -36.45 9.20
N SER A 58 6.56 -37.26 8.70
CA SER A 58 6.30 -38.53 7.99
C SER A 58 5.43 -39.53 8.78
N TYR A 59 5.34 -39.38 10.11
CA TYR A 59 4.46 -40.18 10.98
C TYR A 59 2.97 -39.78 10.90
N GLY A 60 2.65 -38.57 10.41
CA GLY A 60 1.27 -38.05 10.34
C GLY A 60 0.40 -38.67 9.25
N TYR A 61 1.01 -39.04 8.11
CA TYR A 61 0.32 -39.79 7.05
C TYR A 61 -0.03 -41.22 7.49
N LEU A 62 0.76 -41.81 8.38
CA LEU A 62 0.47 -43.10 9.03
C LEU A 62 -0.68 -43.02 10.04
N MET A 63 -1.00 -41.81 10.55
CA MET A 63 -2.06 -41.57 11.54
C MET A 63 -3.36 -41.00 10.92
N GLY A 64 -3.51 -41.02 9.58
CA GLY A 64 -4.77 -40.66 8.91
C GLY A 64 -5.08 -39.16 8.78
N THR A 65 -4.11 -38.27 9.07
CA THR A 65 -4.29 -36.83 8.83
C THR A 65 -3.91 -36.50 7.38
N THR A 66 -4.93 -36.43 6.51
CA THR A 66 -4.77 -36.12 5.08
C THR A 66 -4.93 -34.62 4.82
N LEU A 67 -4.44 -34.16 3.66
CA LEU A 67 -4.76 -32.82 3.16
C LEU A 67 -6.28 -32.61 3.12
N ASP A 68 -7.03 -33.63 2.71
CA ASP A 68 -8.51 -33.61 2.67
C ASP A 68 -9.11 -33.29 4.05
N GLY A 69 -8.61 -33.90 5.14
CA GLY A 69 -9.05 -33.59 6.50
C GLY A 69 -8.71 -32.15 6.92
N THR A 70 -7.59 -31.62 6.42
CA THR A 70 -7.17 -30.23 6.64
C THR A 70 -8.08 -29.25 5.90
N VAL A 71 -8.44 -29.57 4.66
CA VAL A 71 -9.34 -28.76 3.84
C VAL A 71 -10.76 -28.77 4.41
N ALA A 72 -11.25 -29.93 4.87
CA ALA A 72 -12.54 -30.04 5.54
C ALA A 72 -12.58 -29.16 6.81
N HIS A 73 -11.53 -29.19 7.64
CA HIS A 73 -11.44 -28.34 8.83
C HIS A 73 -11.43 -26.85 8.48
N ILE A 74 -10.66 -26.44 7.47
CA ILE A 74 -10.65 -25.05 6.98
C ILE A 74 -12.07 -24.63 6.56
N ARG A 75 -12.74 -25.45 5.73
CA ARG A 75 -14.08 -25.16 5.23
C ARG A 75 -15.10 -25.06 6.37
N ASP A 76 -15.17 -26.08 7.22
CA ASP A 76 -16.29 -26.28 8.13
C ASP A 76 -16.12 -25.52 9.45
N ARG A 77 -14.87 -25.29 9.90
CA ARG A 77 -14.59 -24.62 11.18
C ARG A 77 -14.09 -23.20 11.00
N VAL A 78 -13.10 -22.99 10.13
CA VAL A 78 -12.49 -21.66 9.97
C VAL A 78 -13.42 -20.76 9.16
N LEU A 79 -13.81 -21.16 7.94
CA LEU A 79 -14.62 -20.29 7.09
C LEU A 79 -16.04 -20.10 7.60
N GLY A 80 -16.66 -21.15 8.15
CA GLY A 80 -18.00 -21.06 8.74
C GLY A 80 -18.06 -20.06 9.90
N ARG A 81 -17.06 -20.06 10.81
CA ARG A 81 -17.01 -19.10 11.92
C ARG A 81 -16.71 -17.67 11.44
N SER A 82 -15.83 -17.52 10.46
CA SER A 82 -15.55 -16.19 9.87
C SER A 82 -16.81 -15.57 9.24
N GLU A 83 -17.60 -16.37 8.53
CA GLU A 83 -18.87 -15.94 7.93
C GLU A 83 -19.91 -15.54 8.98
N GLU A 84 -20.08 -16.38 10.01
CA GLU A 84 -21.00 -16.09 11.12
C GLU A 84 -20.64 -14.78 11.81
N LYS A 85 -19.34 -14.56 12.06
CA LYS A 85 -18.83 -13.34 12.66
C LYS A 85 -19.13 -12.12 11.80
N PHE A 86 -18.75 -12.12 10.51
CA PHE A 86 -18.99 -11.00 9.60
C PHE A 86 -20.49 -10.66 9.49
N ASN A 87 -21.35 -11.65 9.30
CA ASN A 87 -22.80 -11.44 9.17
C ASN A 87 -23.42 -10.89 10.46
N THR A 88 -22.94 -11.34 11.62
CA THR A 88 -23.38 -10.82 12.93
C THR A 88 -23.00 -9.36 13.10
N ASP A 89 -21.74 -9.02 12.83
CA ASP A 89 -21.23 -7.65 12.94
C ASP A 89 -21.90 -6.72 11.92
N TYR A 90 -22.13 -7.19 10.69
CA TYR A 90 -22.83 -6.44 9.64
C TYR A 90 -24.29 -6.16 10.03
N GLY A 91 -25.03 -7.18 10.48
CA GLY A 91 -26.42 -7.02 10.91
C GLY A 91 -26.57 -6.03 12.07
N ALA A 92 -25.63 -6.04 13.02
CA ALA A 92 -25.60 -5.08 14.11
C ALA A 92 -25.40 -3.63 13.61
N ILE A 93 -24.55 -3.44 12.60
CA ILE A 93 -24.32 -2.12 11.98
C ILE A 93 -25.55 -1.63 11.24
N GLU A 94 -26.17 -2.48 10.43
CA GLU A 94 -27.34 -2.15 9.64
C GLU A 94 -28.50 -1.71 10.56
N GLN A 95 -28.73 -2.45 11.65
CA GLN A 95 -29.73 -2.10 12.65
C GLN A 95 -29.45 -0.72 13.27
N LYS A 96 -28.18 -0.41 13.58
CA LYS A 96 -27.78 0.90 14.12
C LYS A 96 -27.94 2.04 13.12
N LEU A 97 -27.64 1.82 11.84
CA LEU A 97 -27.82 2.82 10.79
C LEU A 97 -29.28 3.23 10.60
N ARG A 98 -30.20 2.27 10.78
CA ARG A 98 -31.65 2.50 10.71
C ARG A 98 -32.20 3.21 11.96
N SER A 99 -31.44 3.26 13.05
CA SER A 99 -31.86 3.98 14.26
C SER A 99 -31.72 5.51 14.10
N SER A 100 -32.65 6.25 14.70
CA SER A 100 -32.65 7.72 14.69
C SER A 100 -31.53 8.34 15.54
N ASN A 101 -30.92 7.57 16.45
CA ASN A 101 -29.86 8.02 17.37
C ASN A 101 -28.44 7.70 16.86
N PHE A 102 -28.22 7.90 15.57
CA PHE A 102 -26.95 7.59 14.93
C PHE A 102 -25.80 8.46 15.49
N LYS A 103 -24.74 7.82 16.00
CA LYS A 103 -23.49 8.49 16.42
C LYS A 103 -22.33 8.06 15.54
N ALA A 104 -21.73 9.02 14.84
CA ALA A 104 -20.62 8.76 13.90
C ALA A 104 -19.44 8.02 14.56
N LYS A 105 -19.12 8.34 15.83
CA LYS A 105 -18.05 7.69 16.59
C LYS A 105 -18.32 6.19 16.85
N GLU A 106 -19.55 5.83 17.18
CA GLU A 106 -19.92 4.42 17.42
C GLU A 106 -19.92 3.63 16.10
N PHE A 107 -20.43 4.24 15.02
CA PHE A 107 -20.43 3.63 13.70
C PHE A 107 -19.00 3.34 13.20
N ARG A 108 -18.05 4.25 13.43
CA ARG A 108 -16.62 4.01 13.13
C ARG A 108 -16.08 2.75 13.81
N VAL A 109 -16.40 2.53 15.10
CA VAL A 109 -15.94 1.34 15.82
C VAL A 109 -16.41 0.08 15.12
N HIS A 110 -17.67 0.05 14.70
CA HIS A 110 -18.21 -1.12 14.03
C HIS A 110 -17.69 -1.31 12.59
N LEU A 111 -17.53 -0.23 11.82
CA LEU A 111 -16.86 -0.32 10.52
C LEU A 111 -15.44 -0.87 10.64
N LYS A 112 -14.71 -0.50 11.72
CA LYS A 112 -13.38 -1.05 11.97
C LYS A 112 -13.40 -2.55 12.28
N ILE A 113 -14.47 -3.05 12.89
CA ILE A 113 -14.66 -4.49 13.12
C ILE A 113 -14.83 -5.21 11.77
N LEU A 114 -15.74 -4.75 10.90
CA LEU A 114 -15.92 -5.33 9.56
C LEU A 114 -14.65 -5.22 8.71
N GLU A 115 -13.93 -4.10 8.81
CA GLU A 115 -12.63 -3.93 8.16
C GLU A 115 -11.66 -5.03 8.58
N ASN A 116 -11.54 -5.27 9.88
CA ASN A 116 -10.63 -6.29 10.41
C ASN A 116 -11.03 -7.69 9.93
N ASP A 117 -12.34 -7.98 9.86
CA ASP A 117 -12.86 -9.26 9.37
C ASP A 117 -12.54 -9.48 7.88
N LEU A 118 -12.76 -8.46 7.05
CA LEU A 118 -12.40 -8.50 5.62
C LEU A 118 -10.89 -8.66 5.42
N ILE A 119 -10.07 -7.93 6.18
CA ILE A 119 -8.60 -8.06 6.12
C ILE A 119 -8.18 -9.47 6.53
N GLN A 120 -8.83 -10.05 7.54
CA GLN A 120 -8.56 -11.42 7.98
C GLN A 120 -8.89 -12.44 6.88
N ASP A 121 -10.05 -12.32 6.23
CA ASP A 121 -10.45 -13.21 5.15
C ASP A 121 -9.55 -13.08 3.90
N LEU A 122 -9.11 -11.86 3.57
CA LEU A 122 -8.13 -11.63 2.52
C LEU A 122 -6.79 -12.30 2.84
N LYS A 123 -6.34 -12.22 4.10
CA LYS A 123 -5.12 -12.92 4.56
C LYS A 123 -5.28 -14.44 4.55
N LEU A 124 -6.46 -14.97 4.85
CA LEU A 124 -6.77 -16.39 4.71
C LEU A 124 -6.63 -16.83 3.25
N LEU A 125 -7.24 -16.08 2.33
CA LEU A 125 -7.18 -16.38 0.90
C LEU A 125 -5.72 -16.35 0.38
N GLU A 126 -4.93 -15.37 0.80
CA GLU A 126 -3.48 -15.31 0.49
C GLU A 126 -2.72 -16.52 1.06
N GLY A 127 -2.98 -16.88 2.32
CA GLY A 127 -2.39 -18.06 2.95
C GLY A 127 -2.75 -19.36 2.24
N MET A 128 -4.02 -19.54 1.88
CA MET A 128 -4.50 -20.68 1.12
C MET A 128 -3.89 -20.76 -0.28
N ASN A 129 -3.65 -19.63 -0.94
CA ASN A 129 -2.90 -19.60 -2.21
C ASN A 129 -1.47 -20.15 -2.04
N ARG A 130 -0.77 -19.77 -0.97
CA ARG A 130 0.58 -20.29 -0.68
C ARG A 130 0.58 -21.77 -0.33
N ILE A 131 -0.44 -22.24 0.41
CA ILE A 131 -0.65 -23.68 0.65
C ILE A 131 -0.86 -24.40 -0.69
N THR A 132 -1.79 -23.94 -1.53
CA THR A 132 -2.04 -24.54 -2.85
C THR A 132 -0.74 -24.62 -3.67
N HIS A 133 -0.01 -23.51 -3.78
CA HIS A 133 1.23 -23.45 -4.56
C HIS A 133 2.27 -24.45 -4.03
N THR A 134 2.53 -24.43 -2.72
CA THR A 134 3.48 -25.34 -2.07
C THR A 134 3.15 -26.81 -2.32
N TYR A 135 1.88 -27.18 -2.18
CA TYR A 135 1.43 -28.56 -2.35
C TYR A 135 1.39 -28.95 -3.84
N GLN A 136 1.01 -28.05 -4.76
CA GLN A 136 1.06 -28.30 -6.20
C GLN A 136 2.49 -28.52 -6.68
N SER A 137 3.45 -27.69 -6.25
CA SER A 137 4.87 -27.87 -6.58
C SER A 137 5.41 -29.20 -6.05
N ARG A 138 4.95 -29.63 -4.87
CA ARG A 138 5.36 -30.90 -4.26
C ARG A 138 4.75 -32.12 -4.97
N TYR A 139 3.50 -32.04 -5.40
CA TYR A 139 2.72 -33.15 -5.97
C TYR A 139 2.47 -33.02 -7.48
N ALA A 140 3.32 -32.28 -8.20
CA ALA A 140 3.12 -31.85 -9.58
C ALA A 140 2.77 -32.97 -10.58
N GLN A 141 3.02 -34.24 -10.25
CA GLN A 141 2.76 -35.40 -11.12
C GLN A 141 1.45 -36.15 -10.83
N THR A 142 0.68 -35.77 -9.81
CA THR A 142 -0.54 -36.47 -9.39
C THR A 142 -1.68 -35.51 -9.14
N SER A 143 -2.84 -35.72 -9.76
CA SER A 143 -4.08 -35.09 -9.29
C SER A 143 -4.30 -35.52 -7.84
N HIS A 144 -4.42 -34.54 -6.95
CA HIS A 144 -4.62 -34.76 -5.52
C HIS A 144 -5.95 -34.12 -5.14
N LYS A 145 -6.90 -34.96 -4.72
CA LYS A 145 -8.26 -34.55 -4.34
C LYS A 145 -8.30 -33.38 -3.35
N GLY A 146 -7.50 -33.40 -2.28
CA GLY A 146 -7.39 -32.27 -1.36
C GLY A 146 -6.91 -30.95 -1.98
N ILE A 147 -6.12 -30.96 -3.06
CA ILE A 147 -5.74 -29.71 -3.77
C ILE A 147 -6.94 -29.16 -4.55
N GLU A 148 -7.71 -30.04 -5.19
CA GLU A 148 -8.94 -29.68 -5.91
C GLU A 148 -9.97 -29.10 -4.93
N GLU A 149 -10.24 -29.80 -3.81
CA GLU A 149 -11.13 -29.31 -2.76
C GLU A 149 -10.64 -27.97 -2.16
N LEU A 150 -9.33 -27.81 -1.94
CA LEU A 150 -8.78 -26.54 -1.47
C LEU A 150 -9.03 -25.41 -2.47
N ASN A 151 -8.93 -25.67 -3.77
CA ASN A 151 -9.24 -24.68 -4.81
C ASN A 151 -10.72 -24.30 -4.81
N ASP A 152 -11.63 -25.25 -4.59
CA ASP A 152 -13.06 -24.96 -4.45
C ASP A 152 -13.35 -24.11 -3.20
N VAL A 153 -12.74 -24.45 -2.06
CA VAL A 153 -12.86 -23.67 -0.82
C VAL A 153 -12.33 -22.24 -1.03
N LYS A 154 -11.20 -22.07 -1.72
CA LYS A 154 -10.66 -20.75 -2.08
C LYS A 154 -11.61 -19.96 -2.96
N LYS A 155 -12.19 -20.60 -3.98
CA LYS A 155 -13.15 -19.96 -4.89
C LYS A 155 -14.39 -19.48 -4.15
N ASN A 156 -14.90 -20.28 -3.20
CA ASN A 156 -16.04 -19.90 -2.37
C ASN A 156 -15.71 -18.73 -1.44
N LEU A 157 -14.56 -18.76 -0.76
CA LEU A 157 -14.09 -17.63 0.05
C LEU A 157 -13.91 -16.36 -0.79
N ALA A 158 -13.31 -16.49 -1.98
CA ALA A 158 -13.12 -15.41 -2.92
C ALA A 158 -14.45 -14.74 -3.30
N ASN A 159 -15.45 -15.52 -3.71
CA ASN A 159 -16.79 -15.02 -4.04
C ASN A 159 -17.47 -14.35 -2.83
N ARG A 160 -17.32 -14.94 -1.63
CA ARG A 160 -17.86 -14.38 -0.39
C ARG A 160 -17.26 -13.01 -0.09
N VAL A 161 -15.93 -12.90 -0.07
CA VAL A 161 -15.19 -11.65 0.17
C VAL A 161 -15.60 -10.57 -0.83
N GLN A 162 -15.84 -10.90 -2.10
CA GLN A 162 -16.36 -9.94 -3.09
C GLN A 162 -17.74 -9.39 -2.73
N GLY A 163 -18.65 -10.25 -2.25
CA GLY A 163 -19.97 -9.85 -1.78
C GLY A 163 -19.90 -9.01 -0.49
N GLU A 164 -19.10 -9.44 0.47
CA GLU A 164 -18.87 -8.74 1.75
C GLU A 164 -18.19 -7.37 1.54
N MET A 165 -17.25 -7.29 0.61
CA MET A 165 -16.64 -6.03 0.20
C MET A 165 -17.69 -5.07 -0.36
N SER A 166 -18.55 -5.53 -1.28
CA SER A 166 -19.64 -4.70 -1.82
C SER A 166 -20.55 -4.14 -0.72
N LYS A 167 -20.92 -4.98 0.26
CA LYS A 167 -21.71 -4.56 1.43
C LYS A 167 -20.97 -3.53 2.28
N TYR A 168 -19.69 -3.74 2.56
CA TYR A 168 -18.86 -2.78 3.29
C TYR A 168 -18.78 -1.44 2.56
N LEU A 169 -18.60 -1.45 1.24
CA LEU A 169 -18.55 -0.25 0.41
C LEU A 169 -19.86 0.53 0.44
N GLU A 170 -21.01 -0.15 0.41
CA GLU A 170 -22.32 0.47 0.57
C GLU A 170 -22.45 1.18 1.93
N LEU A 171 -22.00 0.55 3.02
CA LEU A 171 -21.99 1.16 4.35
C LEU A 171 -21.10 2.41 4.42
N VAL A 172 -19.92 2.36 3.81
CA VAL A 172 -19.01 3.51 3.71
C VAL A 172 -19.68 4.64 2.93
N GLU A 173 -20.37 4.33 1.83
CA GLU A 173 -21.07 5.33 1.02
C GLU A 173 -22.26 5.97 1.75
N VAL A 174 -23.05 5.18 2.48
CA VAL A 174 -24.11 5.70 3.36
C VAL A 174 -23.52 6.64 4.41
N PHE A 175 -22.38 6.28 4.99
CA PHE A 175 -21.68 7.13 5.95
C PHE A 175 -21.18 8.44 5.34
N LYS A 176 -20.55 8.38 4.16
CA LYS A 176 -20.11 9.56 3.40
C LYS A 176 -21.27 10.50 3.14
N ASN A 177 -22.39 9.98 2.64
CA ASN A 177 -23.57 10.80 2.33
C ASN A 177 -24.18 11.46 3.57
N ARG A 178 -24.18 10.78 4.72
CA ARG A 178 -24.66 11.37 5.99
C ARG A 178 -23.71 12.43 6.54
N GLN A 179 -22.39 12.28 6.38
CA GLN A 179 -21.43 13.32 6.77
C GLN A 179 -21.52 14.54 5.84
N ASN A 180 -21.60 14.30 4.53
CA ASN A 180 -21.72 15.37 3.55
C ASN A 180 -23.01 16.18 3.73
N GLN A 181 -24.13 15.59 4.16
CA GLN A 181 -25.35 16.36 4.50
C GLN A 181 -25.16 17.36 5.65
N VAL A 182 -24.14 17.17 6.50
CA VAL A 182 -23.79 18.12 7.57
C VAL A 182 -22.86 19.23 7.04
N ASP A 183 -22.12 18.99 5.96
CA ASP A 183 -21.08 19.89 5.41
C ASP A 183 -21.50 20.61 4.10
N LEU A 184 -22.52 20.12 3.40
CA LEU A 184 -22.98 20.60 2.09
C LEU A 184 -23.71 21.96 2.09
N THR A 185 -23.73 22.70 3.21
CA THR A 185 -24.27 24.07 3.17
C THR A 185 -23.36 25.06 2.43
N GLN A 186 -22.14 24.68 1.99
CA GLN A 186 -21.21 25.61 1.34
C GLN A 186 -20.75 25.29 -0.10
N SER A 187 -20.92 24.08 -0.65
CA SER A 187 -20.26 23.70 -1.92
C SER A 187 -21.19 23.28 -3.07
N ILE A 188 -22.08 24.18 -3.54
CA ILE A 188 -22.87 23.98 -4.78
C ILE A 188 -22.73 25.18 -5.71
N LEU A 189 -21.58 25.34 -6.37
CA LEU A 189 -21.45 26.22 -7.52
C LEU A 189 -20.42 25.60 -8.49
N PHE A 190 -20.67 25.68 -9.81
CA PHE A 190 -19.70 25.49 -10.92
C PHE A 190 -19.62 24.15 -11.68
N ALA A 191 -20.66 23.31 -11.74
CA ALA A 191 -20.60 22.07 -12.52
C ALA A 191 -20.85 22.20 -14.05
N ASP A 192 -21.65 23.16 -14.54
CA ASP A 192 -22.35 22.94 -15.83
C ASP A 192 -21.66 23.37 -17.14
N LYS A 193 -20.61 24.20 -17.15
CA LYS A 193 -20.04 24.73 -18.42
C LYS A 193 -18.68 24.15 -18.84
N ALA A 194 -17.90 23.58 -17.93
CA ALA A 194 -16.57 23.03 -18.24
C ALA A 194 -16.58 21.50 -18.50
N LEU A 195 -17.65 20.80 -18.10
CA LEU A 195 -17.78 19.34 -18.21
C LEU A 195 -17.79 18.85 -19.67
N THR A 196 -18.15 19.74 -20.60
CA THR A 196 -18.22 19.45 -22.03
C THR A 196 -16.88 19.59 -22.76
N LYS A 197 -15.84 20.17 -22.15
CA LYS A 197 -14.57 20.47 -22.85
C LYS A 197 -13.41 19.53 -22.50
N HIS A 198 -13.46 18.85 -21.36
CA HIS A 198 -12.36 18.00 -20.88
C HIS A 198 -12.83 16.52 -20.78
N THR A 199 -12.63 15.77 -21.86
CA THR A 199 -12.90 14.33 -21.93
C THR A 199 -11.72 13.55 -21.33
N SER A 200 -11.98 12.82 -20.23
CA SER A 200 -11.37 11.57 -19.72
C SER A 200 -9.84 11.35 -19.67
N SER A 201 -9.01 12.22 -20.24
CA SER A 201 -7.55 12.18 -20.05
C SER A 201 -7.20 12.99 -18.80
N ALA A 202 -6.25 12.49 -18.01
CA ALA A 202 -5.80 13.20 -16.82
C ALA A 202 -5.40 14.64 -17.21
N PRO A 203 -5.76 15.66 -16.42
CA PRO A 203 -5.44 17.06 -16.69
C PRO A 203 -3.95 17.32 -16.49
N GLN A 204 -3.13 16.77 -17.37
CA GLN A 204 -1.69 16.95 -17.39
C GLN A 204 -1.40 18.25 -18.16
N GLY A 205 -0.55 19.11 -17.59
CA GLY A 205 -0.12 20.34 -18.27
C GLY A 205 -1.05 21.56 -18.12
N ASP A 206 -2.28 21.40 -17.65
CA ASP A 206 -3.28 22.48 -17.64
C ASP A 206 -3.90 22.71 -16.25
N LEU A 207 -3.66 23.89 -15.69
CA LEU A 207 -4.19 24.33 -14.39
C LEU A 207 -5.73 24.41 -14.38
N GLU A 208 -6.35 24.86 -15.47
CA GLU A 208 -7.81 24.97 -15.56
C GLU A 208 -8.44 23.59 -15.55
N ALA A 209 -7.91 22.68 -16.37
CA ALA A 209 -8.33 21.29 -16.37
C ALA A 209 -8.10 20.63 -15.00
N TYR A 210 -6.97 20.91 -14.34
CA TYR A 210 -6.64 20.34 -13.03
C TYR A 210 -7.63 20.79 -11.95
N CYS A 211 -7.88 22.10 -11.83
CA CYS A 211 -8.87 22.63 -10.90
C CYS A 211 -10.25 22.02 -11.17
N TYR A 212 -10.63 21.87 -12.44
CA TYR A 212 -11.92 21.30 -12.80
C TYR A 212 -12.10 19.84 -12.38
N HIS A 213 -11.09 19.01 -12.62
CA HIS A 213 -11.16 17.58 -12.35
C HIS A 213 -10.95 17.24 -10.87
N TYR A 214 -10.00 17.90 -10.22
CA TYR A 214 -9.54 17.51 -8.88
C TYR A 214 -9.93 18.50 -7.78
N ASN A 215 -10.25 19.75 -8.12
CA ASN A 215 -10.40 20.80 -7.11
C ASN A 215 -11.55 21.77 -7.41
N ARG A 216 -12.78 21.26 -7.36
CA ARG A 216 -13.99 21.99 -7.76
C ARG A 216 -14.28 23.23 -6.92
N GLU A 217 -13.67 23.34 -5.75
CA GLU A 217 -13.90 24.46 -4.81
C GLU A 217 -13.03 25.69 -5.11
N ILE A 218 -12.00 25.56 -5.95
CA ILE A 218 -11.09 26.66 -6.28
C ILE A 218 -11.14 27.04 -7.76
N HIS A 219 -11.37 28.33 -8.02
CA HIS A 219 -11.33 28.85 -9.38
C HIS A 219 -9.89 28.90 -9.91
N PRO A 220 -9.60 28.57 -11.19
CA PRO A 220 -8.24 28.56 -11.75
C PRO A 220 -7.48 29.89 -11.56
N LYS A 221 -8.18 31.03 -11.65
CA LYS A 221 -7.59 32.36 -11.34
C LYS A 221 -7.10 32.47 -9.90
N GLN A 222 -7.84 31.94 -8.93
CA GLN A 222 -7.44 31.95 -7.52
C GLN A 222 -6.27 30.99 -7.29
N ALA A 223 -6.29 29.81 -7.91
CA ALA A 223 -5.15 28.91 -7.91
C ALA A 223 -3.89 29.59 -8.48
N GLY A 224 -4.01 30.34 -9.59
CA GLY A 224 -2.92 31.14 -10.15
C GLY A 224 -2.35 32.18 -9.18
N ILE A 225 -3.18 32.83 -8.37
CA ILE A 225 -2.73 33.75 -7.32
C ILE A 225 -1.93 32.99 -6.24
N LEU A 226 -2.44 31.85 -5.77
CA LEU A 226 -1.77 31.02 -4.76
C LEU A 226 -0.44 30.45 -5.28
N ILE A 227 -0.36 30.07 -6.55
CA ILE A 227 0.87 29.61 -7.21
C ILE A 227 1.94 30.71 -7.14
N ASN A 228 1.58 31.95 -7.50
CA ASN A 228 2.54 33.06 -7.48
C ASN A 228 3.00 33.38 -6.06
N GLN A 229 2.06 33.43 -5.10
CA GLN A 229 2.38 33.59 -3.68
C GLN A 229 3.31 32.48 -3.16
N GLY A 230 3.08 31.23 -3.60
CA GLY A 230 3.90 30.10 -3.21
C GLY A 230 5.31 30.18 -3.77
N LYS A 231 5.48 30.62 -5.02
CA LYS A 231 6.80 30.86 -5.62
C LYS A 231 7.56 31.95 -4.88
N GLU A 232 6.90 33.07 -4.61
CA GLU A 232 7.47 34.17 -3.82
C GLU A 232 7.90 33.69 -2.43
N LEU A 233 7.06 32.90 -1.75
CA LEU A 233 7.36 32.31 -0.45
C LEU A 233 8.58 31.38 -0.51
N ILE A 234 8.60 30.43 -1.46
CA ILE A 234 9.72 29.48 -1.62
C ILE A 234 11.03 30.26 -1.85
N ASN A 235 11.01 31.28 -2.70
CA ASN A 235 12.19 32.12 -2.93
C ASN A 235 12.62 32.90 -1.71
N ALA A 236 11.67 33.43 -0.95
CA ALA A 236 11.97 34.14 0.28
C ALA A 236 12.60 33.19 1.32
N VAL A 237 12.16 31.93 1.39
CA VAL A 237 12.74 30.92 2.28
C VAL A 237 14.14 30.50 1.82
N LEU A 238 14.31 30.20 0.53
CA LEU A 238 15.60 29.75 -0.01
C LEU A 238 16.69 30.84 0.08
N ASN A 239 16.30 32.11 0.06
CA ASN A 239 17.20 33.27 0.22
C ASN A 239 17.28 33.79 1.66
N ASP A 240 16.76 33.06 2.66
CA ASP A 240 16.75 33.45 4.08
C ASP A 240 16.02 34.78 4.41
N ASN A 241 15.21 35.30 3.49
CA ASN A 241 14.37 36.48 3.72
C ASN A 241 13.19 36.16 4.66
N ILE A 242 12.73 34.91 4.64
CA ILE A 242 11.72 34.37 5.56
C ILE A 242 12.27 33.06 6.12
N THR A 243 12.40 32.96 7.44
CA THR A 243 12.95 31.76 8.10
C THR A 243 11.93 31.04 8.96
N LYS A 244 10.74 31.62 9.15
CA LYS A 244 9.68 31.07 10.00
C LYS A 244 8.31 31.25 9.37
N VAL A 245 7.46 30.25 9.56
CA VAL A 245 6.02 30.34 9.29
C VAL A 245 5.41 31.41 10.19
N SER A 246 4.37 32.08 9.71
CA SER A 246 3.61 33.06 10.50
C SER A 246 3.03 32.43 11.77
N ASN A 247 3.06 33.17 12.88
CA ASN A 247 2.36 32.76 14.11
C ASN A 247 0.84 33.02 14.03
N ASN A 248 0.38 33.78 13.02
CA ASN A 248 -1.05 33.95 12.78
C ASN A 248 -1.59 32.72 12.06
N PRO A 249 -2.58 31.98 12.61
CA PRO A 249 -3.07 30.73 12.03
C PRO A 249 -3.56 30.85 10.59
N ALA A 250 -4.28 31.93 10.25
CA ALA A 250 -4.82 32.12 8.91
C ALA A 250 -3.72 32.39 7.88
N GLU A 251 -2.68 33.14 8.25
CA GLU A 251 -1.53 33.37 7.37
C GLU A 251 -0.63 32.14 7.27
N ALA A 252 -0.43 31.39 8.36
CA ALA A 252 0.29 30.12 8.33
C ALA A 252 -0.37 29.13 7.37
N GLU A 253 -1.69 28.99 7.46
CA GLU A 253 -2.49 28.14 6.58
C GLU A 253 -2.37 28.59 5.11
N LYS A 254 -2.48 29.89 4.86
CA LYS A 254 -2.27 30.47 3.52
C LYS A 254 -0.88 30.19 2.98
N GLN A 255 0.16 30.28 3.81
CA GLN A 255 1.55 29.96 3.42
C GLN A 255 1.68 28.48 3.00
N MET A 256 1.09 27.55 3.75
CA MET A 256 1.11 26.12 3.41
C MET A 256 0.33 25.81 2.13
N THR A 257 -0.85 26.43 1.98
CA THR A 257 -1.68 26.31 0.78
C THR A 257 -0.95 26.85 -0.44
N ALA A 258 -0.36 28.04 -0.36
CA ALA A 258 0.39 28.65 -1.45
C ALA A 258 1.64 27.84 -1.83
N LEU A 259 2.42 27.39 -0.84
CA LEU A 259 3.58 26.52 -1.06
C LEU A 259 3.17 25.26 -1.83
N THR A 260 2.11 24.59 -1.42
CA THR A 260 1.64 23.34 -2.06
C THR A 260 1.15 23.59 -3.49
N TRP A 261 0.51 24.74 -3.75
CA TRP A 261 0.14 25.13 -5.12
C TRP A 261 1.34 25.39 -6.01
N ALA A 262 2.40 26.04 -5.50
CA ALA A 262 3.62 26.25 -6.28
C ALA A 262 4.30 24.92 -6.65
N LEU A 263 4.31 23.95 -5.73
CA LEU A 263 4.77 22.58 -6.02
C LEU A 263 3.89 21.93 -7.09
N MET A 264 2.56 22.05 -7.00
CA MET A 264 1.64 21.49 -8.00
C MET A 264 1.80 22.15 -9.39
N ASP A 265 2.06 23.46 -9.47
CA ASP A 265 2.38 24.13 -10.74
C ASP A 265 3.62 23.52 -11.40
N HIS A 266 4.65 23.21 -10.60
CA HIS A 266 5.83 22.52 -11.11
C HIS A 266 5.48 21.13 -11.66
N ALA A 267 4.69 20.35 -10.93
CA ALA A 267 4.22 19.04 -11.38
C ALA A 267 3.41 19.15 -12.69
N LEU A 268 2.46 20.08 -12.75
CA LEU A 268 1.61 20.28 -13.93
C LEU A 268 2.44 20.59 -15.17
N LYS A 269 3.43 21.49 -15.07
CA LYS A 269 4.33 21.85 -16.18
C LYS A 269 5.14 20.68 -16.74
N HIS A 270 5.40 19.68 -15.91
CA HIS A 270 6.10 18.45 -16.32
C HIS A 270 5.12 17.33 -16.69
N ASN A 271 3.83 17.63 -16.90
CA ASN A 271 2.77 16.64 -17.13
C ASN A 271 2.63 15.59 -16.02
N GLN A 272 3.07 15.96 -14.81
CA GLN A 272 3.04 15.14 -13.60
C GLN A 272 1.96 15.63 -12.61
N GLY A 273 1.00 16.45 -13.05
CA GLY A 273 -0.14 16.85 -12.21
C GLY A 273 -0.87 15.62 -11.65
N TYR A 274 -1.07 15.59 -10.34
CA TYR A 274 -1.65 14.44 -9.66
C TYR A 274 -2.61 14.80 -8.53
N ASP A 275 -3.59 13.92 -8.31
CA ASP A 275 -4.37 13.87 -7.07
C ASP A 275 -3.57 13.25 -5.93
N GLU A 276 -2.79 12.19 -6.17
CA GLU A 276 -1.87 11.60 -5.21
C GLU A 276 -0.45 11.52 -5.78
N GLY A 277 0.53 11.87 -4.95
CA GLY A 277 1.94 11.85 -5.32
C GLY A 277 2.81 12.53 -4.26
N THR A 278 4.08 12.70 -4.57
CA THR A 278 5.03 13.32 -3.65
C THR A 278 6.05 14.15 -4.41
N PHE A 279 6.48 15.25 -3.81
CA PHE A 279 7.62 16.04 -4.23
C PHE A 279 8.89 15.57 -3.52
N ALA A 280 9.95 15.35 -4.29
CA ALA A 280 11.29 15.12 -3.79
C ALA A 280 12.16 16.33 -4.17
N ILE A 281 12.49 17.16 -3.19
CA ILE A 281 13.09 18.48 -3.41
C ILE A 281 14.54 18.45 -2.94
N LYS A 282 15.46 18.92 -3.79
CA LYS A 282 16.86 19.10 -3.40
C LYS A 282 17.02 20.30 -2.46
N ASP A 283 16.82 20.07 -1.17
CA ASP A 283 16.97 21.07 -0.11
C ASP A 283 18.33 20.92 0.59
N SER A 284 19.42 21.22 -0.11
CA SER A 284 20.80 20.93 0.36
C SER A 284 21.18 21.65 1.66
N ALA A 285 20.53 22.78 1.95
CA ALA A 285 20.73 23.55 3.18
C ALA A 285 19.59 23.34 4.20
N ALA A 286 18.68 22.39 3.94
CA ALA A 286 17.50 22.11 4.76
C ALA A 286 16.66 23.36 5.11
N LYS A 287 16.61 24.36 4.21
CA LYS A 287 15.95 25.65 4.48
C LYS A 287 14.44 25.52 4.46
N LEU A 288 13.90 24.86 3.44
CA LEU A 288 12.46 24.59 3.35
C LEU A 288 12.03 23.65 4.48
N HIS A 289 12.82 22.60 4.76
CA HIS A 289 12.56 21.72 5.89
C HIS A 289 12.51 22.50 7.22
N SER A 290 13.52 23.32 7.50
CA SER A 290 13.60 24.11 8.73
C SER A 290 12.45 25.12 8.83
N PHE A 291 12.04 25.73 7.72
CA PHE A 291 10.86 26.59 7.65
C PHE A 291 9.58 25.83 8.02
N LEU A 292 9.33 24.66 7.42
CA LEU A 292 8.15 23.83 7.72
C LEU A 292 8.12 23.39 9.19
N MET A 293 9.27 23.02 9.76
CA MET A 293 9.40 22.66 11.17
C MET A 293 9.01 23.79 12.14
N THR A 294 8.99 25.05 11.68
CA THR A 294 8.56 26.19 12.50
C THR A 294 7.05 26.41 12.52
N HIS A 295 6.28 25.65 11.71
CA HIS A 295 4.83 25.77 11.69
C HIS A 295 4.23 25.43 13.07
N PRO A 296 3.35 26.28 13.64
CA PRO A 296 2.80 26.05 14.99
C PRO A 296 2.04 24.73 15.15
N GLY A 297 1.43 24.24 14.07
CA GLY A 297 0.73 22.95 14.00
C GLY A 297 1.59 21.78 13.48
N CYS A 298 2.91 21.90 13.47
CA CYS A 298 3.79 20.79 13.07
C CYS A 298 3.83 19.71 14.16
N TYR A 299 3.57 18.46 13.79
CA TYR A 299 3.60 17.31 14.71
C TYR A 299 4.41 16.14 14.14
N SER A 300 4.86 15.25 15.01
CA SER A 300 5.51 14.00 14.62
C SER A 300 4.46 12.92 14.32
N ARG A 301 4.54 12.30 13.15
CA ARG A 301 3.67 11.21 12.71
C ARG A 301 4.50 9.95 12.47
N PRO A 302 4.14 8.79 13.06
CA PRO A 302 4.80 7.53 12.71
C PRO A 302 4.73 7.30 11.21
N SER A 303 5.89 7.06 10.60
CA SER A 303 5.93 6.80 9.17
C SER A 303 5.81 5.31 8.90
N THR A 304 4.87 4.96 8.01
CA THR A 304 4.83 3.63 7.38
C THR A 304 5.66 3.59 6.09
N HIS A 305 6.15 4.76 5.65
CA HIS A 305 6.96 4.96 4.46
C HIS A 305 8.43 5.17 4.89
N TYR A 306 9.41 4.68 4.13
CA TYR A 306 10.86 4.84 4.44
C TYR A 306 11.45 4.07 5.63
N VAL A 307 10.93 2.87 5.93
CA VAL A 307 11.60 1.95 6.88
C VAL A 307 13.07 1.74 6.47
N GLY A 308 14.00 2.33 7.22
CA GLY A 308 15.45 2.24 7.02
C GLY A 308 16.14 3.41 6.31
N ARG A 309 15.42 4.48 5.90
CA ARG A 309 16.01 5.67 5.23
C ARG A 309 15.75 7.01 5.93
N SER A 310 14.81 7.07 6.86
CA SER A 310 14.49 8.25 7.67
C SER A 310 14.38 7.84 9.15
N PRO A 311 14.31 8.81 10.08
CA PRO A 311 13.84 8.55 11.43
C PRO A 311 12.48 7.81 11.38
N LYS A 312 12.14 7.07 12.45
CA LYS A 312 10.89 6.28 12.54
C LYS A 312 9.59 7.11 12.37
N SER A 313 9.71 8.44 12.34
CA SER A 313 8.62 9.41 12.23
C SER A 313 8.86 10.37 11.07
N HIS A 314 7.80 10.72 10.36
CA HIS A 314 7.71 11.92 9.52
C HIS A 314 7.18 13.09 10.36
N HIS A 315 7.17 14.28 9.77
CA HIS A 315 6.45 15.43 10.28
C HIS A 315 5.16 15.66 9.48
N GLY A 316 4.14 16.22 10.14
CA GLY A 316 2.85 16.53 9.55
C GLY A 316 2.41 17.95 9.90
N ILE A 317 1.76 18.62 8.95
CA ILE A 317 1.05 19.90 9.14
C ILE A 317 -0.35 19.75 8.56
N ASP A 318 -1.36 20.03 9.37
CA ASP A 318 -2.75 20.01 8.93
C ASP A 318 -3.17 21.41 8.45
N VAL A 319 -3.86 21.44 7.30
CA VAL A 319 -4.34 22.63 6.61
C VAL A 319 -5.86 22.52 6.50
N PHE A 320 -6.57 23.44 7.16
CA PHE A 320 -8.04 23.37 7.25
C PHE A 320 -8.73 24.03 6.07
N SER A 321 -8.03 24.86 5.28
CA SER A 321 -8.59 25.41 4.04
C SER A 321 -8.94 24.29 3.08
N ASN A 322 -10.12 24.38 2.46
CA ASN A 322 -10.44 23.55 1.29
C ASN A 322 -9.76 24.06 0.01
N GLN A 323 -8.75 24.93 0.14
CA GLN A 323 -8.10 25.57 -0.99
C GLN A 323 -6.82 24.85 -1.42
N MET A 324 -6.38 23.82 -0.69
CA MET A 324 -5.25 22.97 -1.08
C MET A 324 -5.51 22.25 -2.41
N PRO A 325 -4.49 22.01 -3.25
CA PRO A 325 -4.64 21.21 -4.47
C PRO A 325 -5.31 19.86 -4.19
N ALA A 326 -6.25 19.43 -5.05
CA ALA A 326 -6.99 18.18 -4.91
C ALA A 326 -7.68 17.98 -3.53
N ASN A 327 -8.11 19.06 -2.87
CA ASN A 327 -8.74 19.05 -1.55
C ASN A 327 -7.91 18.35 -0.46
N LYS A 328 -6.57 18.38 -0.58
CA LYS A 328 -5.67 17.82 0.43
C LYS A 328 -5.81 18.56 1.76
N ARG A 329 -5.58 17.84 2.86
CA ARG A 329 -5.76 18.36 4.22
C ARG A 329 -4.47 18.38 5.02
N THR A 330 -3.45 17.67 4.56
CA THR A 330 -2.25 17.43 5.34
C THR A 330 -1.04 17.50 4.46
N LEU A 331 0.02 18.11 4.96
CA LEU A 331 1.34 18.07 4.37
C LEU A 331 2.22 17.18 5.24
N LEU A 332 2.59 16.00 4.75
CA LEU A 332 3.68 15.23 5.36
C LEU A 332 5.00 15.65 4.78
N PHE A 333 6.04 15.73 5.60
CA PHE A 333 7.37 16.00 5.12
C PHE A 333 8.46 15.40 6.00
N GLU A 334 9.62 15.14 5.39
CA GLU A 334 10.79 14.62 6.09
C GLU A 334 12.06 14.83 5.24
N LEU A 335 13.24 14.90 5.87
CA LEU A 335 14.52 14.81 5.16
C LEU A 335 14.91 13.34 4.98
N ILE A 336 15.10 12.94 3.72
CA ILE A 336 15.52 11.60 3.34
C ILE A 336 16.99 11.64 2.94
N THR A 337 17.79 10.77 3.55
CA THR A 337 19.19 10.57 3.11
C THR A 337 19.21 9.59 1.93
N GLN A 338 19.89 10.00 0.87
CA GLN A 338 20.15 9.22 -0.33
C GLN A 338 21.37 8.31 -0.12
N GLN A 339 21.55 7.34 -1.03
CA GLN A 339 22.66 6.38 -0.92
C GLN A 339 24.03 7.06 -1.04
N ASP A 340 24.12 8.18 -1.77
CA ASP A 340 25.32 9.00 -1.93
C ASP A 340 25.57 9.94 -0.73
N GLY A 341 24.72 9.91 0.29
CA GLY A 341 24.78 10.78 1.46
C GLY A 341 24.15 12.16 1.28
N SER A 342 23.66 12.49 0.08
CA SER A 342 22.89 13.72 -0.12
C SER A 342 21.52 13.64 0.56
N THR A 343 20.90 14.79 0.83
CA THR A 343 19.59 14.87 1.48
C THR A 343 18.57 15.49 0.56
N LEU A 344 17.36 14.91 0.54
CA LEU A 344 16.19 15.49 -0.12
C LEU A 344 15.10 15.78 0.89
N LEU A 345 14.37 16.87 0.68
CA LEU A 345 13.13 17.14 1.36
C LEU A 345 11.99 16.43 0.62
N PHE A 346 11.41 15.45 1.28
CA PHE A 346 10.21 14.76 0.85
C PHE A 346 8.98 15.56 1.31
N ILE A 347 8.04 15.85 0.41
CA ILE A 347 6.77 16.50 0.72
C ILE A 347 5.61 15.77 0.07
N LYS A 348 4.70 15.24 0.89
CA LYS A 348 3.53 14.49 0.45
C LYS A 348 2.23 15.11 0.97
N PRO A 349 1.43 15.74 0.10
CA PRO A 349 0.06 16.10 0.43
C PRO A 349 -0.80 14.84 0.62
N GLU A 350 -1.58 14.76 1.71
CA GLU A 350 -2.53 13.68 1.97
C GLU A 350 -3.95 14.21 2.20
N ASN A 351 -4.95 13.37 1.92
CA ASN A 351 -6.38 13.71 2.08
C ASN A 351 -6.80 13.83 3.55
N PHE A 352 -6.05 13.22 4.46
CA PHE A 352 -6.47 12.98 5.84
C PHE A 352 -5.44 13.49 6.82
N SER A 353 -5.92 14.08 7.90
CA SER A 353 -5.07 14.65 8.95
C SER A 353 -4.92 13.67 10.11
N ALA A 354 -3.77 13.73 10.79
CA ALA A 354 -3.56 12.89 11.96
C ALA A 354 -4.36 13.38 13.18
N ASP A 355 -4.57 14.69 13.29
CA ASP A 355 -5.28 15.32 14.42
C ASP A 355 -6.77 15.59 14.14
N LEU A 356 -7.18 15.73 12.87
CA LEU A 356 -8.57 15.65 12.41
C LEU A 356 -9.01 14.19 12.39
N THR A 357 -9.11 13.62 13.58
CA THR A 357 -9.85 12.40 13.83
C THR A 357 -11.36 12.61 13.67
N ILE A 358 -11.80 13.26 12.58
CA ILE A 358 -13.19 13.19 12.15
C ILE A 358 -13.43 11.71 11.85
N PRO A 359 -14.51 11.09 12.37
CA PRO A 359 -14.81 9.68 12.13
C PRO A 359 -14.75 9.26 10.65
N TYR A 360 -14.95 10.22 9.74
CA TYR A 360 -14.76 10.10 8.31
C TYR A 360 -13.35 9.69 7.87
N ASP A 361 -12.32 10.42 8.28
CA ASP A 361 -10.93 10.17 7.86
C ASP A 361 -10.48 8.76 8.24
N ALA A 362 -10.85 8.32 9.43
CA ALA A 362 -10.54 6.97 9.88
C ALA A 362 -11.28 5.88 9.10
N VAL A 363 -12.54 6.13 8.71
CA VAL A 363 -13.30 5.22 7.86
C VAL A 363 -12.69 5.16 6.47
N MET A 364 -12.26 6.30 5.91
CA MET A 364 -11.64 6.36 4.60
C MET A 364 -10.29 5.68 4.56
N HIS A 365 -9.45 5.85 5.58
CA HIS A 365 -8.22 5.08 5.73
C HIS A 365 -8.49 3.57 5.79
N GLY A 366 -9.51 3.15 6.54
CA GLY A 366 -9.93 1.75 6.58
C GLY A 366 -10.34 1.23 5.21
N TYR A 367 -11.17 1.98 4.50
CA TYR A 367 -11.57 1.71 3.12
C TYR A 367 -10.35 1.56 2.19
N GLU A 368 -9.40 2.50 2.22
CA GLU A 368 -8.18 2.44 1.39
C GLU A 368 -7.34 1.20 1.69
N VAL A 369 -7.21 0.83 2.96
CA VAL A 369 -6.49 -0.38 3.37
C VAL A 369 -7.17 -1.62 2.82
N ILE A 370 -8.49 -1.76 2.98
CA ILE A 370 -9.21 -2.94 2.48
C ILE A 370 -9.16 -3.01 0.96
N VAL A 371 -9.43 -1.90 0.25
CA VAL A 371 -9.35 -1.85 -1.21
C VAL A 371 -7.96 -2.26 -1.69
N ALA A 372 -6.89 -1.79 -1.03
CA ALA A 372 -5.53 -2.20 -1.36
C ALA A 372 -5.29 -3.71 -1.14
N GLN A 373 -5.75 -4.28 -0.01
CA GLN A 373 -5.60 -5.71 0.25
C GLN A 373 -6.44 -6.55 -0.72
N TYR A 374 -7.66 -6.11 -1.02
CA TYR A 374 -8.54 -6.75 -1.98
C TYR A 374 -7.90 -6.76 -3.36
N ASN A 375 -7.40 -5.62 -3.82
CA ASN A 375 -6.77 -5.50 -5.12
C ASN A 375 -5.49 -6.34 -5.20
N LYS A 376 -4.68 -6.42 -4.13
CA LYS A 376 -3.52 -7.32 -4.07
C LYS A 376 -3.89 -8.79 -4.36
N VAL A 377 -5.04 -9.24 -3.85
CA VAL A 377 -5.49 -10.64 -4.00
C VAL A 377 -6.18 -10.89 -5.35
N PHE A 378 -7.09 -10.00 -5.76
CA PHE A 378 -7.97 -10.22 -6.91
C PHE A 378 -7.47 -9.60 -8.22
N GLN A 379 -6.55 -8.65 -8.13
CA GLN A 379 -5.95 -7.96 -9.27
C GLN A 379 -4.42 -7.93 -9.07
N PRO A 380 -3.70 -9.04 -9.19
CA PRO A 380 -2.24 -9.05 -9.00
C PRO A 380 -1.55 -8.04 -9.93
N GLY A 381 -0.72 -7.17 -9.36
CA GLY A 381 -0.16 -5.99 -10.07
C GLY A 381 -1.01 -4.73 -9.94
N SER A 382 -2.11 -4.77 -9.18
CA SER A 382 -2.98 -3.61 -8.97
C SER A 382 -2.36 -2.48 -8.16
N ASP A 383 -1.31 -2.80 -7.40
CA ASP A 383 -0.44 -1.81 -6.77
C ASP A 383 0.26 -0.89 -7.81
N ASP A 384 0.24 -1.26 -9.10
CA ASP A 384 0.70 -0.45 -10.23
C ASP A 384 -0.44 0.18 -11.04
N LEU A 385 -1.71 0.02 -10.64
CA LEU A 385 -2.80 0.59 -11.42
C LEU A 385 -2.61 2.11 -11.55
N PRO A 386 -2.96 2.70 -12.71
CA PRO A 386 -2.83 4.12 -12.93
C PRO A 386 -3.48 5.02 -11.85
N ASN A 387 -4.41 4.47 -11.07
CA ASN A 387 -5.19 5.13 -10.01
C ASN A 387 -4.86 4.66 -8.57
N MET A 388 -4.07 3.60 -8.35
CA MET A 388 -3.69 3.13 -7.00
C MET A 388 -2.25 3.51 -6.68
N ARG A 389 -2.07 4.78 -6.31
CA ARG A 389 -0.79 5.50 -6.35
C ARG A 389 0.00 5.37 -5.03
N LYS A 390 0.53 4.20 -4.70
CA LYS A 390 1.50 4.05 -3.59
C LYS A 390 2.93 4.23 -4.07
N GLU A 391 3.77 4.74 -3.17
CA GLU A 391 5.19 4.97 -3.39
C GLU A 391 5.98 3.66 -3.62
N ARG A 392 5.91 3.07 -4.83
CA ARG A 392 6.55 1.80 -5.16
C ARG A 392 7.13 1.78 -6.57
N VAL A 393 8.23 1.03 -6.73
CA VAL A 393 8.82 0.73 -8.04
C VAL A 393 7.79 -0.02 -8.87
N PRO A 394 7.54 0.37 -10.14
CA PRO A 394 6.62 -0.36 -11.01
C PRO A 394 6.97 -1.85 -11.05
N VAL A 395 6.00 -2.76 -10.85
CA VAL A 395 6.24 -4.20 -10.77
C VAL A 395 6.91 -4.72 -12.04
N GLU A 396 6.54 -4.23 -13.21
CA GLU A 396 7.18 -4.66 -14.46
C GLU A 396 8.67 -4.27 -14.52
N SER A 397 9.05 -3.11 -14.00
CA SER A 397 10.45 -2.71 -13.88
C SER A 397 11.20 -3.56 -12.85
N LEU A 398 10.56 -3.86 -11.72
CA LEU A 398 11.14 -4.72 -10.69
C LEU A 398 11.32 -6.17 -11.19
N LYS A 399 10.33 -6.74 -11.90
CA LYS A 399 10.42 -8.07 -12.51
C LYS A 399 11.52 -8.14 -13.56
N ALA A 400 11.63 -7.12 -14.42
CA ALA A 400 12.70 -7.06 -15.41
C ALA A 400 14.09 -6.99 -14.74
N PHE A 401 14.20 -6.30 -13.61
CA PHE A 401 15.41 -6.30 -12.80
C PHE A 401 15.69 -7.64 -12.12
N GLU A 402 14.67 -8.31 -11.55
CA GLU A 402 14.77 -9.67 -10.99
C GLU A 402 15.26 -10.69 -12.03
N GLU A 403 14.79 -10.58 -13.27
CA GLU A 403 15.21 -11.43 -14.40
C GLU A 403 16.70 -11.23 -14.72
N ILE A 404 17.18 -9.98 -14.72
CA ILE A 404 18.62 -9.68 -14.86
C ILE A 404 19.41 -10.36 -13.73
N LEU A 405 19.00 -10.18 -12.46
CA LEU A 405 19.72 -10.78 -11.33
C LEU A 405 19.78 -12.30 -11.41
N LYS A 406 18.68 -12.94 -11.80
CA LYS A 406 18.62 -14.40 -11.97
C LYS A 406 19.59 -14.88 -13.05
N GLN A 407 19.64 -14.20 -14.20
CA GLN A 407 20.59 -14.51 -15.27
C GLN A 407 22.04 -14.36 -14.81
N LEU A 408 22.34 -13.37 -13.95
CA LEU A 408 23.68 -13.23 -13.36
C LEU A 408 23.99 -14.38 -12.39
N GLU A 409 23.05 -14.79 -11.54
CA GLU A 409 23.26 -15.90 -10.60
C GLU A 409 23.48 -17.25 -11.30
N GLU A 410 22.67 -17.57 -12.31
CA GLU A 410 22.76 -18.83 -13.06
C GLU A 410 24.10 -19.00 -13.80
N ASN A 411 24.75 -17.89 -14.14
CA ASN A 411 26.03 -17.88 -14.84
C ASN A 411 27.23 -17.76 -13.88
N ASP A 412 27.07 -18.05 -12.59
CA ASP A 412 28.18 -18.07 -11.61
C ASP A 412 28.96 -16.72 -11.58
N PHE A 413 28.24 -15.62 -11.84
CA PHE A 413 28.78 -14.29 -12.13
C PHE A 413 29.72 -13.75 -11.05
N LYS A 414 29.50 -14.16 -9.78
CA LYS A 414 30.39 -13.76 -8.68
C LYS A 414 31.83 -14.24 -8.89
N LYS A 415 32.02 -15.40 -9.52
CA LYS A 415 33.32 -15.99 -9.81
C LYS A 415 33.96 -15.37 -11.05
N MET A 416 33.15 -15.02 -12.04
CA MET A 416 33.62 -14.47 -13.32
C MET A 416 34.15 -13.03 -13.18
N ASN A 417 33.59 -12.25 -12.25
CA ASN A 417 33.97 -10.85 -12.05
C ASN A 417 34.36 -10.58 -10.58
N ALA A 418 35.47 -11.16 -10.11
CA ALA A 418 35.93 -10.98 -8.72
C ALA A 418 36.18 -9.51 -8.32
N ASN A 419 36.49 -8.63 -9.27
CA ASN A 419 36.65 -7.19 -9.04
C ASN A 419 35.31 -6.44 -8.87
N LEU A 420 34.19 -7.05 -9.24
CA LEU A 420 32.85 -6.47 -9.16
C LEU A 420 32.47 -6.06 -7.74
N PHE A 421 32.76 -6.93 -6.78
CA PHE A 421 32.44 -6.70 -5.36
C PHE A 421 33.29 -5.63 -4.69
N LYS A 422 34.21 -4.97 -5.42
CA LYS A 422 34.87 -3.76 -4.93
C LYS A 422 33.97 -2.54 -5.08
N ASN A 423 33.02 -2.54 -6.00
CA ASN A 423 32.05 -1.45 -6.14
C ASN A 423 30.97 -1.61 -5.03
N PRO A 424 30.75 -0.60 -4.18
CA PRO A 424 29.82 -0.66 -3.06
C PRO A 424 28.39 -1.07 -3.44
N ILE A 425 27.95 -0.80 -4.67
CA ILE A 425 26.59 -1.14 -5.11
C ILE A 425 26.35 -2.66 -5.20
N PHE A 426 27.41 -3.45 -5.43
CA PHE A 426 27.34 -4.91 -5.52
C PHE A 426 27.64 -5.62 -4.19
N GLN A 427 28.08 -4.89 -3.16
CA GLN A 427 28.31 -5.45 -1.83
C GLN A 427 27.02 -5.65 -1.03
N THR A 428 25.87 -5.42 -1.67
CA THR A 428 24.58 -5.52 -1.01
C THR A 428 24.12 -6.97 -0.94
N GLU A 429 23.70 -7.41 0.24
CA GLU A 429 23.25 -8.80 0.45
C GLU A 429 21.97 -9.15 -0.34
N ASN A 430 21.16 -8.14 -0.67
CA ASN A 430 19.89 -8.33 -1.37
C ASN A 430 19.57 -7.13 -2.29
N PRO A 431 19.95 -7.20 -3.58
CA PRO A 431 19.70 -6.13 -4.54
C PRO A 431 18.21 -5.84 -4.75
N ILE A 432 17.33 -6.84 -4.65
CA ILE A 432 15.87 -6.63 -4.76
C ILE A 432 15.32 -5.83 -3.59
N LYS A 433 15.77 -6.12 -2.37
CA LYS A 433 15.43 -5.32 -1.20
C LYS A 433 15.89 -3.87 -1.39
N ASN A 434 17.09 -3.66 -1.93
CA ASN A 434 17.60 -2.32 -2.20
C ASN A 434 16.88 -1.61 -3.35
N ALA A 435 16.48 -2.31 -4.41
CA ALA A 435 15.60 -1.75 -5.43
C ALA A 435 14.28 -1.26 -4.84
N LYS A 436 13.69 -1.99 -3.89
CA LYS A 436 12.48 -1.55 -3.16
C LYS A 436 12.72 -0.35 -2.22
N LEU A 437 13.94 -0.20 -1.70
CA LEU A 437 14.32 0.88 -0.77
C LEU A 437 14.76 2.16 -1.49
N TYR A 438 15.59 2.03 -2.51
CA TYR A 438 16.30 3.09 -3.24
C TYR A 438 15.76 3.30 -4.66
N GLY A 439 14.79 2.50 -5.09
CA GLY A 439 14.04 2.75 -6.30
C GLY A 439 14.74 2.38 -7.60
N ILE A 440 14.27 3.03 -8.66
CA ILE A 440 14.80 2.92 -10.02
C ILE A 440 16.22 3.44 -10.12
N ALA A 441 16.62 4.44 -9.32
CA ALA A 441 17.99 4.94 -9.30
C ALA A 441 18.98 3.83 -8.95
N PHE A 442 18.69 3.04 -7.91
CA PHE A 442 19.50 1.88 -7.57
C PHE A 442 19.50 0.84 -8.69
N MET A 443 18.34 0.47 -9.24
CA MET A 443 18.28 -0.52 -10.32
C MET A 443 19.07 -0.07 -11.54
N LYS A 444 18.96 1.20 -11.94
CA LYS A 444 19.68 1.76 -13.09
C LYS A 444 21.18 1.80 -12.83
N ALA A 445 21.62 2.30 -11.67
CA ALA A 445 23.03 2.31 -11.31
C ALA A 445 23.61 0.88 -11.24
N TYR A 446 22.83 -0.08 -10.75
CA TYR A 446 23.21 -1.49 -10.72
C TYR A 446 23.37 -2.05 -12.14
N VAL A 447 22.37 -1.87 -13.00
CA VAL A 447 22.39 -2.34 -14.39
C VAL A 447 23.48 -1.66 -15.22
N ASP A 448 23.70 -0.37 -15.02
CA ASP A 448 24.78 0.37 -15.67
C ASP A 448 26.15 -0.16 -15.25
N ALA A 449 26.35 -0.40 -13.96
CA ALA A 449 27.56 -1.02 -13.47
C ALA A 449 27.75 -2.45 -14.01
N VAL A 450 26.67 -3.21 -14.23
CA VAL A 450 26.72 -4.52 -14.91
C VAL A 450 27.13 -4.36 -16.39
N SER A 451 26.57 -3.38 -17.10
CA SER A 451 26.87 -3.15 -18.52
C SER A 451 28.32 -2.76 -18.81
N GLN A 452 29.03 -2.25 -17.81
CA GLN A 452 30.44 -1.83 -17.92
C GLN A 452 31.43 -2.99 -17.71
N LEU A 453 30.95 -4.22 -17.57
CA LEU A 453 31.82 -5.36 -17.27
C LEU A 453 32.47 -5.93 -18.53
N GLU A 454 33.69 -6.44 -18.34
CA GLU A 454 34.49 -7.04 -19.40
C GLU A 454 33.84 -8.31 -19.97
N ILE A 455 33.17 -9.08 -19.11
CA ILE A 455 32.52 -10.34 -19.48
C ILE A 455 31.06 -10.29 -19.05
N LEU A 456 30.17 -10.31 -20.05
CA LEU A 456 28.72 -10.40 -19.89
C LEU A 456 28.23 -11.79 -20.34
N PRO A 457 27.27 -12.41 -19.63
CA PRO A 457 26.62 -13.63 -20.11
C PRO A 457 25.96 -13.39 -21.47
N ALA A 458 26.09 -14.34 -22.41
CA ALA A 458 25.45 -14.23 -23.72
C ALA A 458 23.91 -14.21 -23.64
N SER A 459 23.35 -14.77 -22.57
CA SER A 459 21.91 -14.76 -22.28
C SER A 459 21.43 -13.46 -21.65
N LEU A 460 22.32 -12.52 -21.32
CA LEU A 460 21.96 -11.28 -20.65
C LEU A 460 21.22 -10.33 -21.58
N ASP A 461 19.91 -10.17 -21.36
CA ASP A 461 19.08 -9.21 -22.10
C ASP A 461 18.56 -8.10 -21.19
N MET A 462 19.09 -6.90 -21.39
CA MET A 462 18.67 -5.69 -20.66
C MET A 462 17.56 -4.92 -21.38
N THR A 463 17.13 -5.35 -22.58
CA THR A 463 16.18 -4.61 -23.43
C THR A 463 14.84 -4.40 -22.72
N ARG A 464 14.33 -5.45 -22.07
CA ARG A 464 13.07 -5.39 -21.32
C ARG A 464 13.14 -4.37 -20.19
N PHE A 465 14.23 -4.36 -19.43
CA PHE A 465 14.46 -3.40 -18.34
C PHE A 465 14.55 -1.96 -18.89
N ASN A 466 15.37 -1.72 -19.91
CA ASN A 466 15.49 -0.38 -20.50
C ASN A 466 14.15 0.15 -21.05
N LYS A 467 13.37 -0.72 -21.69
CA LYS A 467 12.03 -0.38 -22.19
C LYS A 467 11.07 -0.04 -21.06
N SER A 468 11.14 -0.72 -19.92
CA SER A 468 10.27 -0.43 -18.77
C SER A 468 10.57 0.92 -18.12
N LEU A 469 11.74 1.52 -18.40
CA LEU A 469 12.13 2.84 -17.91
C LEU A 469 11.82 4.00 -18.87
N ALA A 470 11.50 3.71 -20.15
CA ALA A 470 11.46 4.73 -21.21
C ALA A 470 10.38 5.82 -21.05
N GLY A 471 9.45 5.68 -20.10
CA GLY A 471 8.43 6.68 -19.77
C GLY A 471 8.58 7.30 -18.37
N LEU A 472 9.71 7.06 -17.71
CA LEU A 472 9.96 7.53 -16.35
C LEU A 472 10.87 8.76 -16.39
N ASP A 473 10.33 9.91 -15.98
CA ASP A 473 11.04 11.18 -16.02
C ASP A 473 12.10 11.25 -14.90
N HIS A 474 13.36 11.06 -15.30
CA HIS A 474 14.60 11.27 -14.53
C HIS A 474 14.80 10.60 -13.15
N LEU A 475 16.07 10.49 -12.80
CA LEU A 475 16.66 9.73 -11.70
C LEU A 475 16.33 10.34 -10.32
N ASP A 476 15.15 10.06 -9.78
CA ASP A 476 14.97 9.64 -8.37
C ASP A 476 13.55 9.12 -8.16
N GLN A 477 13.26 7.95 -8.72
CA GLN A 477 11.93 7.35 -8.60
C GLN A 477 12.02 6.09 -7.76
N ARG A 478 11.77 6.22 -6.44
CA ARG A 478 11.28 5.08 -5.67
C ARG A 478 9.92 4.61 -6.23
N THR A 479 9.25 5.50 -6.96
CA THR A 479 7.86 5.38 -7.40
C THR A 479 7.67 6.20 -8.69
N GLY A 480 6.94 5.69 -9.68
CA GLY A 480 6.71 6.37 -10.96
C GLY A 480 5.93 7.69 -10.92
N ARG A 481 5.83 8.36 -9.76
CA ARG A 481 4.97 9.52 -9.48
C ARG A 481 5.56 10.51 -8.46
N GLU A 482 6.87 10.43 -8.22
CA GLU A 482 7.59 11.47 -7.50
C GLU A 482 7.92 12.61 -8.47
N VAL A 483 7.58 13.85 -8.11
CA VAL A 483 8.02 15.05 -8.84
C VAL A 483 9.33 15.49 -8.22
N PHE A 484 10.42 15.27 -8.93
CA PHE A 484 11.74 15.70 -8.50
C PHE A 484 11.97 17.18 -8.83
N ILE A 485 12.46 17.94 -7.86
CA ILE A 485 12.73 19.37 -8.00
C ILE A 485 14.19 19.62 -7.61
N GLU A 486 15.06 19.75 -8.62
CA GLU A 486 16.48 20.08 -8.43
C GLU A 486 16.69 21.52 -7.95
N SER A 487 15.88 22.43 -8.48
CA SER A 487 15.90 23.84 -8.16
C SER A 487 14.57 24.48 -8.51
N PHE A 488 14.19 25.50 -7.75
CA PHE A 488 13.07 26.35 -8.12
C PHE A 488 13.55 27.42 -9.10
N THR A 489 13.23 27.24 -10.38
CA THR A 489 13.41 28.30 -11.37
C THR A 489 12.25 29.28 -11.23
N VAL A 490 12.57 30.51 -10.86
CA VAL A 490 11.59 31.58 -10.59
C VAL A 490 11.23 32.32 -11.85
#